data_AF-A0A536QYN3-F1
#
_entry.id   AF-A0A536QYN3-F1
#
_cell.length_a   1.000
_cell.length_b   1.000
_cell.length_c   1.000
_cell.angle_alpha   90.00
_cell.angle_beta   90.00
_cell.angle_gamma   90.00
#
_symmetry.space_group_name_H-M   'P 1'
#
loop_
_entity.id
_entity.type
_entity.pdbx_description
1 polymer ?
#
loop_
_entity_poly.entity_id
_entity_poly.type
_entity_poly.pdbx_seq_one_letter_code
_entity_poly.pdbx_strand_id
1 'polypeptide(L)'
;MKVRRLGAVAALTLLIAIVPPQPSGVATGTDVTETQISAAAIGYFDSGTSFNGVPIQSATFGIGVIVYSDGSGLGNFEIKLTGTTPLNQEQNITVVGNVNAGTVNVDGSVTFSGNGTLDMGDGSLPLAVPFAVIVTANGLQLTVGTSALPTLPVSDGSIFIG
;
A
#
# COMPACT_ATOMS: atom_id res chain seq x y z
N MET A 1 51.79 -0.76 -54.55
CA MET A 1 52.38 -1.09 -53.23
C MET A 1 52.38 0.18 -52.38
N LYS A 2 51.87 0.07 -51.14
CA LYS A 2 51.78 1.07 -50.06
C LYS A 2 50.62 2.09 -50.07
N VAL A 3 49.77 1.89 -49.06
CA VAL A 3 48.60 2.62 -48.53
C VAL A 3 49.02 3.88 -47.77
N ARG A 4 48.12 4.88 -47.61
CA ARG A 4 47.80 5.65 -46.36
C ARG A 4 46.87 6.84 -46.70
N ARG A 5 45.54 6.70 -46.56
CA ARG A 5 44.65 6.87 -45.37
C ARG A 5 44.65 8.28 -44.76
N LEU A 6 43.44 8.86 -44.77
CA LEU A 6 42.91 10.06 -44.10
C LEU A 6 43.32 10.18 -42.61
N GLY A 7 43.34 11.42 -42.12
CA GLY A 7 43.29 11.72 -40.69
C GLY A 7 42.61 13.08 -40.43
N ALA A 8 41.28 13.09 -40.35
CA ALA A 8 40.53 14.17 -39.71
C ALA A 8 40.56 13.91 -38.20
N VAL A 9 41.06 14.88 -37.44
CA VAL A 9 41.15 14.84 -35.98
C VAL A 9 39.76 15.13 -35.41
N ALA A 10 39.08 14.12 -34.89
CA ALA A 10 37.90 14.29 -34.05
C ALA A 10 38.33 14.28 -32.58
N ALA A 11 38.26 15.44 -31.92
CA ALA A 11 38.49 15.55 -30.49
C ALA A 11 37.28 14.95 -29.75
N LEU A 12 37.49 13.83 -29.07
CA LEU A 12 36.50 13.20 -28.20
C LEU A 12 36.77 13.64 -26.76
N THR A 13 35.97 14.58 -26.26
CA THR A 13 35.99 14.99 -24.85
C THR A 13 35.29 13.93 -24.00
N LEU A 14 36.05 13.23 -23.15
CA LEU A 14 35.55 12.26 -22.19
C LEU A 14 35.02 13.00 -20.95
N LEU A 15 33.71 12.98 -20.73
CA LEU A 15 33.09 13.46 -19.49
C LEU A 15 33.11 12.31 -18.47
N ILE A 16 33.91 12.44 -17.40
CA ILE A 16 33.94 11.46 -16.30
C ILE A 16 32.80 11.82 -15.35
N ALA A 17 31.75 11.01 -15.32
CA ALA A 17 30.73 11.10 -14.28
C ALA A 17 31.31 10.58 -12.96
N ILE A 18 31.33 11.42 -11.92
CA ILE A 18 31.68 11.02 -10.56
C ILE A 18 30.48 10.25 -9.99
N VAL A 19 30.56 8.92 -9.97
CA VAL A 19 29.60 8.08 -9.26
C VAL A 19 29.98 8.11 -7.77
N PRO A 20 29.12 8.58 -6.85
CA PRO A 20 29.41 8.48 -5.43
C PRO A 20 29.50 7.00 -5.03
N PRO A 21 30.42 6.62 -4.12
CA PRO A 21 30.53 5.24 -3.67
C PRO A 21 29.20 4.80 -3.06
N GLN A 22 28.55 3.82 -3.69
CA GLN A 22 27.43 3.13 -3.06
C GLN A 22 27.96 2.37 -1.85
N PRO A 23 27.32 2.48 -0.67
CA PRO A 23 27.71 1.68 0.48
C PRO A 23 27.58 0.20 0.10
N SER A 24 28.72 -0.49 0.06
CA SER A 24 28.74 -1.94 -0.06
C SER A 24 28.36 -2.49 1.32
N GLY A 25 27.09 -2.87 1.47
CA GLY A 25 26.62 -3.55 2.68
C GLY A 25 27.33 -4.89 2.84
N VAL A 26 27.84 -5.17 4.03
CA VAL A 26 28.36 -6.48 4.43
C VAL A 26 27.15 -7.40 4.62
N ALA A 27 27.02 -8.44 3.81
CA ALA A 27 25.95 -9.43 3.95
C ALA A 27 26.21 -10.31 5.18
N THR A 28 25.46 -10.07 6.25
CA THR A 28 25.33 -10.98 7.38
C THR A 28 23.86 -11.13 7.75
N GLY A 29 23.24 -12.23 7.36
CA GLY A 29 21.86 -12.60 7.70
C GLY A 29 21.11 -13.16 6.48
N THR A 30 20.21 -14.12 6.70
CA THR A 30 19.28 -14.67 5.70
C THR A 30 18.78 -13.58 4.76
N ASP A 31 18.83 -13.79 3.43
CA ASP A 31 18.28 -12.86 2.44
C ASP A 31 16.77 -12.70 2.69
N VAL A 32 16.39 -11.72 3.51
CA VAL A 32 14.99 -11.36 3.72
C VAL A 32 14.58 -10.52 2.52
N THR A 33 13.67 -11.06 1.72
CA THR A 33 13.14 -10.33 0.57
C THR A 33 12.07 -9.37 1.05
N GLU A 34 12.10 -8.15 0.53
CA GLU A 34 11.12 -7.11 0.79
C GLU A 34 10.10 -7.04 -0.35
N THR A 35 8.85 -6.73 -0.02
CA THR A 35 7.81 -6.36 -0.99
C THR A 35 7.15 -5.09 -0.50
N GLN A 36 7.22 -4.04 -1.32
CA GLN A 36 6.69 -2.73 -1.01
C GLN A 36 5.26 -2.61 -1.54
N ILE A 37 4.40 -2.03 -0.72
CA ILE A 37 3.02 -1.73 -1.06
C ILE A 37 2.83 -0.23 -0.84
N SER A 38 2.49 0.47 -1.92
CA SER A 38 2.20 1.90 -1.89
C SER A 38 0.89 2.16 -2.60
N ALA A 39 0.00 2.94 -1.98
CA ALA A 39 -1.28 3.29 -2.60
C ALA A 39 -1.79 4.65 -2.14
N ALA A 40 -2.47 5.31 -3.05
CA ALA A 40 -3.38 6.42 -2.79
C ALA A 40 -4.52 6.28 -3.78
N ALA A 41 -5.70 5.89 -3.30
CA ALA A 41 -6.80 5.51 -4.18
C ALA A 41 -8.17 5.69 -3.51
N ILE A 42 -9.20 5.67 -4.36
CA ILE A 42 -10.61 5.63 -4.00
C ILE A 42 -11.29 4.46 -4.68
N GLY A 43 -12.26 3.86 -4.00
CA GLY A 43 -13.12 2.81 -4.54
C GLY A 43 -14.57 2.98 -4.11
N TYR A 44 -15.46 2.23 -4.77
CA TYR A 44 -16.89 2.18 -4.47
C TYR A 44 -17.31 0.77 -4.14
N PHE A 45 -18.11 0.62 -3.09
CA PHE A 45 -18.71 -0.66 -2.72
C PHE A 45 -19.97 -0.92 -3.54
N ASP A 46 -20.33 -2.20 -3.68
CA ASP A 46 -21.65 -2.58 -4.16
C ASP A 46 -22.75 -2.09 -3.20
N SER A 47 -23.93 -1.85 -3.76
CA SER A 47 -25.10 -1.41 -2.99
C SER A 47 -25.43 -2.40 -1.86
N GLY A 48 -25.77 -1.88 -0.68
CA GLY A 48 -26.14 -2.70 0.48
C GLY A 48 -24.97 -3.03 1.41
N THR A 49 -23.75 -2.61 1.06
CA THR A 49 -22.60 -2.72 1.97
C THR A 49 -22.81 -1.84 3.19
N SER A 50 -22.56 -2.39 4.38
CA SER A 50 -22.63 -1.67 5.65
C SER A 50 -21.51 -2.09 6.58
N PHE A 51 -21.14 -1.18 7.48
CA PHE A 51 -20.18 -1.44 8.53
C PHE A 51 -20.73 -0.93 9.86
N ASN A 52 -20.82 -1.82 10.86
CA ASN A 52 -21.40 -1.51 12.18
C ASN A 52 -22.77 -0.81 12.10
N GLY A 53 -23.61 -1.21 11.14
CA GLY A 53 -24.95 -0.64 10.94
C GLY A 53 -25.00 0.66 10.12
N VAL A 54 -23.86 1.19 9.69
CA VAL A 54 -23.79 2.35 8.79
C VAL A 54 -23.68 1.86 7.34
N PRO A 55 -24.64 2.18 6.45
CA PRO A 55 -24.48 1.96 5.02
C PRO A 55 -23.27 2.75 4.49
N ILE A 56 -22.32 2.06 3.85
CA ILE A 56 -21.12 2.68 3.26
C ILE A 56 -21.15 2.57 1.74
N GLN A 57 -20.70 3.62 1.06
CA GLN A 57 -20.78 3.73 -0.40
C GLN A 57 -19.40 3.71 -1.05
N SER A 58 -18.39 4.27 -0.39
CA SER A 58 -17.05 4.41 -0.92
C SER A 58 -16.01 4.36 0.18
N ALA A 59 -14.74 4.25 -0.23
CA ALA A 59 -13.64 4.55 0.66
C ALA A 59 -12.48 5.19 -0.08
N THR A 60 -11.78 6.08 0.62
CA THR A 60 -10.46 6.58 0.24
C THR A 60 -9.42 5.95 1.13
N PHE A 61 -8.30 5.49 0.60
CA PHE A 61 -7.25 4.84 1.40
C PHE A 61 -5.84 5.20 0.95
N GLY A 62 -4.93 5.10 1.92
CA GLY A 62 -3.49 5.24 1.76
C GLY A 62 -2.77 4.01 2.32
N ILE A 63 -1.76 3.54 1.60
CA ILE A 63 -0.91 2.43 2.04
C ILE A 63 0.55 2.85 1.86
N GLY A 64 1.36 2.66 2.89
CA GLY A 64 2.81 2.73 2.82
C GLY A 64 3.38 1.63 3.70
N VAL A 65 3.53 0.44 3.14
CA VAL A 65 3.82 -0.80 3.85
C VAL A 65 4.96 -1.55 3.17
N ILE A 66 5.81 -2.21 3.96
CA ILE A 66 6.78 -3.20 3.53
C ILE A 66 6.43 -4.52 4.20
N VAL A 67 6.37 -5.59 3.42
CA VAL A 67 6.25 -6.96 3.92
C VAL A 67 7.54 -7.71 3.65
N TYR A 68 8.00 -8.45 4.64
CA TYR A 68 9.23 -9.21 4.59
C TYR A 68 8.93 -10.69 4.43
N SER A 69 9.83 -11.43 3.78
CA SER A 69 9.69 -12.88 3.55
C SER A 69 9.67 -13.73 4.83
N ASP A 70 10.03 -13.16 5.99
CA ASP A 70 9.95 -13.80 7.30
C ASP A 70 8.57 -13.66 7.97
N GLY A 71 7.62 -12.98 7.32
CA GLY A 71 6.27 -12.75 7.81
C GLY A 71 6.10 -11.44 8.59
N SER A 72 7.17 -10.69 8.83
CA SER A 72 7.09 -9.37 9.44
C SER A 72 6.59 -8.32 8.45
N GLY A 73 6.02 -7.24 8.99
CA GLY A 73 5.59 -6.10 8.20
C GLY A 73 5.87 -4.79 8.92
N LEU A 74 6.09 -3.72 8.17
CA LEU A 74 6.33 -2.38 8.68
C LEU A 74 5.55 -1.36 7.86
N GLY A 75 5.11 -0.29 8.51
CA GLY A 75 4.50 0.87 7.85
C GLY A 75 3.08 1.16 8.32
N ASN A 76 2.37 1.97 7.54
CA ASN A 76 1.08 2.53 7.92
C ASN A 76 0.00 2.21 6.89
N PHE A 77 -1.20 2.01 7.41
CA PHE A 77 -2.42 1.87 6.65
C PHE A 77 -3.45 2.87 7.16
N GLU A 78 -4.09 3.57 6.23
CA GLU A 78 -5.21 4.46 6.53
C GLU A 78 -6.34 4.24 5.52
N ILE A 79 -7.56 4.17 6.01
CA ILE A 79 -8.76 4.14 5.18
C ILE A 79 -9.87 4.95 5.84
N LYS A 80 -10.58 5.73 5.02
CA LYS A 80 -11.80 6.44 5.38
C LYS A 80 -12.94 5.85 4.56
N LEU A 81 -13.87 5.18 5.23
CA LEU A 81 -15.13 4.73 4.66
C LEU A 81 -16.12 5.90 4.72
N THR A 82 -16.72 6.24 3.60
CA THR A 82 -17.77 7.26 3.53
C THR A 82 -19.12 6.57 3.41
N GLY A 83 -19.99 6.88 4.37
CA GLY A 83 -21.33 6.35 4.48
C GLY A 83 -22.37 7.43 4.76
N THR A 84 -23.62 7.00 4.79
CA THR A 84 -24.77 7.85 5.12
C THR A 84 -25.59 7.16 6.20
N THR A 85 -25.85 7.85 7.30
CA THR A 85 -26.65 7.31 8.41
C THR A 85 -28.10 7.10 7.98
N PRO A 86 -28.89 6.30 8.71
CA PRO A 86 -30.33 6.15 8.46
C PRO A 86 -31.12 7.48 8.51
N LEU A 87 -30.54 8.55 9.06
CA LEU A 87 -31.12 9.89 9.12
C LEU A 87 -30.66 10.79 7.95
N ASN A 88 -30.04 10.22 6.91
CA ASN A 88 -29.48 10.92 5.75
C ASN A 88 -28.38 11.93 6.11
N GLN A 89 -27.55 11.61 7.12
CA GLN A 89 -26.38 12.41 7.47
C GLN A 89 -25.11 11.69 6.98
N GLU A 90 -24.16 12.42 6.41
CA GLU A 90 -22.86 11.84 6.05
C GLU A 90 -22.11 11.41 7.31
N GLN A 91 -21.53 10.20 7.28
CA GLN A 91 -20.69 9.67 8.35
C GLN A 91 -19.40 9.12 7.75
N ASN A 92 -18.27 9.60 8.27
CA ASN A 92 -16.94 9.18 7.85
C ASN A 92 -16.33 8.30 8.95
N ILE A 93 -16.10 7.03 8.62
CA ILE A 93 -15.52 6.03 9.53
C ILE A 93 -14.06 5.85 9.14
N THR A 94 -13.13 5.98 10.08
CA THR A 94 -11.69 5.87 9.78
C THR A 94 -11.05 4.70 10.51
N VAL A 95 -10.14 4.03 9.81
CA VAL A 95 -9.22 3.05 10.40
C VAL A 95 -7.82 3.50 10.07
N VAL A 96 -7.03 3.78 11.11
CA VAL A 96 -5.60 4.13 11.00
C VAL A 96 -4.81 3.12 11.81
N GLY A 97 -3.81 2.49 11.21
CA GLY A 97 -3.09 1.41 11.85
C GLY A 97 -1.64 1.27 11.44
N ASN A 98 -0.85 0.74 12.37
CA ASN A 98 0.53 0.34 12.13
C ASN A 98 0.54 -1.14 11.77
N VAL A 99 1.25 -1.48 10.70
CA VAL A 99 1.47 -2.87 10.27
C VAL A 99 2.62 -3.48 11.06
N ASN A 100 2.45 -4.74 11.47
CA ASN A 100 3.50 -5.52 12.14
C ASN A 100 3.70 -6.92 11.54
N ALA A 101 2.81 -7.37 10.67
CA ALA A 101 2.87 -8.67 10.02
C ALA A 101 2.34 -8.60 8.59
N GLY A 102 2.83 -9.49 7.73
CA GLY A 102 2.29 -9.65 6.38
C GLY A 102 2.87 -10.84 5.64
N THR A 103 2.24 -11.18 4.52
CA THR A 103 2.59 -12.30 3.65
C THR A 103 2.32 -11.91 2.20
N VAL A 104 3.28 -12.20 1.32
CA VAL A 104 3.05 -12.18 -0.14
C VAL A 104 2.45 -13.50 -0.56
N ASN A 105 1.28 -13.47 -1.18
CA ASN A 105 0.54 -14.66 -1.59
C ASN A 105 1.00 -15.15 -2.98
N VAL A 106 0.74 -16.42 -3.27
CA VAL A 106 1.14 -17.06 -4.54
C VAL A 106 0.50 -16.41 -5.78
N ASP A 107 -0.67 -15.79 -5.60
CA ASP A 107 -1.39 -15.08 -6.66
C ASP A 107 -0.89 -13.63 -6.88
N GLY A 108 0.14 -13.20 -6.15
CA GLY A 108 0.70 -11.84 -6.22
C GLY A 108 -0.06 -10.81 -5.39
N SER A 109 -1.13 -11.20 -4.69
CA SER A 109 -1.73 -10.35 -3.67
C SER A 109 -0.84 -10.29 -2.43
N VAL A 110 -1.03 -9.25 -1.60
CA VAL A 110 -0.36 -9.14 -0.31
C VAL A 110 -1.40 -9.10 0.80
N THR A 111 -1.19 -9.90 1.84
CA THR A 111 -1.95 -9.79 3.09
C THR A 111 -1.08 -9.09 4.11
N PHE A 112 -1.59 -8.06 4.78
CA PHE A 112 -0.89 -7.44 5.91
C PHE A 112 -1.87 -7.16 7.05
N SER A 113 -1.35 -7.09 8.27
CA SER A 113 -2.16 -6.88 9.47
C SER A 113 -1.41 -6.11 10.54
N GLY A 114 -2.18 -5.59 11.49
CA GLY A 114 -1.63 -4.97 12.67
C GLY A 114 -2.72 -4.45 13.58
N ASN A 115 -2.35 -3.45 14.38
CA ASN A 115 -3.23 -2.82 15.35
C ASN A 115 -3.46 -1.36 14.93
N GLY A 116 -4.70 -0.92 15.06
CA GLY A 116 -5.10 0.42 14.70
C GLY A 116 -6.18 0.99 15.61
N THR A 117 -6.63 2.17 15.24
CA THR A 117 -7.75 2.86 15.86
C THR A 117 -8.89 2.96 14.86
N LEU A 118 -10.07 2.54 15.28
CA LEU A 118 -11.33 2.73 14.58
C LEU A 118 -12.05 3.93 15.18
N ASP A 119 -12.29 4.96 14.38
CA ASP A 119 -13.20 6.05 14.71
C ASP A 119 -14.48 5.90 13.89
N MET A 120 -15.62 5.78 14.56
CA MET A 120 -16.91 5.67 13.89
C MET A 120 -17.39 7.00 13.32
N GLY A 121 -16.82 8.15 13.69
CA GLY A 121 -17.26 9.46 13.23
C GLY A 121 -18.65 9.86 13.75
N ASP A 122 -19.14 9.20 14.79
CA ASP A 122 -20.42 9.48 15.46
C ASP A 122 -20.25 10.33 16.74
N GLY A 123 -19.03 10.79 17.01
CA GLY A 123 -18.67 11.54 18.21
C GLY A 123 -18.29 10.67 19.42
N SER A 124 -18.32 9.34 19.28
CA SER A 124 -17.73 8.45 20.28
C SER A 124 -16.20 8.49 20.26
N LEU A 125 -15.55 7.97 21.30
CA LEU A 125 -14.09 7.87 21.34
C LEU A 125 -13.61 6.77 20.39
N PRO A 126 -12.50 6.98 19.65
CA PRO A 126 -11.89 5.93 18.83
C PRO A 126 -11.54 4.68 19.65
N LEU A 127 -11.77 3.50 19.05
CA LEU A 127 -11.54 2.19 19.66
C LEU A 127 -10.27 1.53 19.10
N ALA A 128 -9.45 0.95 19.97
CA ALA A 128 -8.32 0.12 19.54
C ALA A 128 -8.83 -1.22 18.98
N VAL A 129 -8.44 -1.55 17.75
CA VAL A 129 -8.90 -2.76 17.05
C VAL A 129 -7.75 -3.40 16.25
N PRO A 130 -7.71 -4.74 16.13
CA PRO A 130 -6.87 -5.37 15.12
C PRO A 130 -7.48 -5.12 13.74
N PHE A 131 -6.64 -5.07 12.71
CA PHE A 131 -7.08 -5.01 11.31
C PHE A 131 -6.25 -5.97 10.45
N ALA A 132 -6.83 -6.38 9.33
CA ALA A 132 -6.14 -7.10 8.28
C ALA A 132 -6.60 -6.60 6.91
N VAL A 133 -5.69 -6.53 5.95
CA VAL A 133 -5.95 -6.11 4.58
C VAL A 133 -5.40 -7.15 3.63
N ILE A 134 -6.21 -7.55 2.65
CA ILE A 134 -5.76 -8.28 1.46
C ILE A 134 -5.77 -7.27 0.33
N VAL A 135 -4.61 -7.01 -0.28
CA VAL A 135 -4.46 -6.03 -1.35
C VAL A 135 -4.03 -6.69 -2.65
N THR A 136 -4.63 -6.24 -3.74
CA THR A 136 -4.25 -6.58 -5.11
C THR A 136 -3.98 -5.28 -5.87
N ALA A 137 -3.47 -5.36 -7.10
CA ALA A 137 -3.34 -4.17 -7.95
C ALA A 137 -4.69 -3.48 -8.27
N ASN A 138 -5.82 -4.18 -8.10
CA ASN A 138 -7.15 -3.72 -8.53
C ASN A 138 -8.08 -3.33 -7.37
N GLY A 139 -7.67 -3.51 -6.12
CA GLY A 139 -8.58 -3.38 -4.98
C GLY A 139 -8.01 -3.94 -3.69
N LEU A 140 -8.76 -3.73 -2.61
CA LEU A 140 -8.46 -4.28 -1.30
C LEU A 140 -9.68 -4.87 -0.62
N GLN A 141 -9.47 -5.83 0.27
CA GLN A 141 -10.46 -6.26 1.24
C GLN A 141 -9.98 -5.90 2.64
N LEU A 142 -10.82 -5.23 3.42
CA LEU A 142 -10.53 -4.83 4.79
C LEU A 142 -11.28 -5.71 5.78
N THR A 143 -10.58 -6.18 6.82
CA THR A 143 -11.17 -6.73 8.04
C THR A 143 -10.82 -5.84 9.22
N VAL A 144 -11.82 -5.45 10.01
CA VAL A 144 -11.66 -4.67 11.25
C VAL A 144 -12.23 -5.46 12.42
N GLY A 145 -11.42 -5.79 13.41
CA GLY A 145 -11.80 -6.74 14.45
C GLY A 145 -12.16 -8.09 13.84
N THR A 146 -13.43 -8.47 13.94
CA THR A 146 -14.00 -9.68 13.34
C THR A 146 -14.86 -9.42 12.10
N SER A 147 -14.99 -8.16 11.69
CA SER A 147 -15.88 -7.76 10.59
C SER A 147 -15.10 -7.58 9.29
N ALA A 148 -15.28 -8.52 8.36
CA ALA A 148 -14.75 -8.42 7.00
C ALA A 148 -15.72 -7.65 6.11
N LEU A 149 -15.22 -6.63 5.42
CA LEU A 149 -15.95 -5.93 4.37
C LEU A 149 -15.86 -6.71 3.04
N PRO A 150 -16.81 -6.51 2.12
CA PRO A 150 -16.63 -6.89 0.73
C PRO A 150 -15.37 -6.26 0.13
N THR A 151 -14.84 -6.88 -0.93
CA THR A 151 -13.72 -6.30 -1.67
C THR A 151 -14.11 -4.95 -2.26
N LEU A 152 -13.28 -3.94 -2.00
CA LEU A 152 -13.38 -2.61 -2.55
C LEU A 152 -12.56 -2.53 -3.86
N PRO A 153 -13.18 -2.44 -5.04
CA PRO A 153 -12.46 -2.20 -6.28
C PRO A 153 -11.93 -0.76 -6.33
N VAL A 154 -10.70 -0.58 -6.82
CA VAL A 154 -10.15 0.76 -7.12
C VAL A 154 -10.89 1.34 -8.32
N SER A 155 -11.33 2.58 -8.20
CA SER A 155 -11.99 3.33 -9.27
C SER A 155 -11.20 4.56 -9.73
N ASP A 156 -10.39 5.15 -8.85
CA ASP A 156 -9.43 6.21 -9.19
C ASP A 156 -8.21 6.12 -8.25
N GLY A 157 -7.06 6.62 -8.70
CA GLY A 157 -5.75 6.39 -8.09
C GLY A 157 -5.11 5.05 -8.47
N SER A 158 -4.15 4.57 -7.67
CA SER A 158 -3.42 3.33 -7.98
C SER A 158 -2.88 2.63 -6.74
N ILE A 159 -2.65 1.31 -6.88
CA ILE A 159 -1.91 0.48 -5.94
C ILE A 159 -0.67 -0.05 -6.64
N PHE A 160 0.49 0.14 -6.02
CA PHE A 160 1.76 -0.47 -6.40
C PHE A 160 2.09 -1.61 -5.44
N ILE A 161 2.53 -2.74 -6.01
CA ILE A 161 3.07 -3.90 -5.29
C ILE A 161 4.35 -4.31 -6.04
N GLY A 162 5.51 -4.33 -5.36
CA GLY A 162 6.77 -4.79 -5.96
C GLY A 162 8.02 -4.48 -5.16
#